data_AF-A0A9E2L6A1-F1
#
_entry.id   AF-A0A9E2L6A1-F1
#
_cell.length_a   1.000
_cell.length_b   1.000
_cell.length_c   1.000
_cell.angle_alpha   90.00
_cell.angle_beta   90.00
_cell.angle_gamma   90.00
#
_symmetry.space_group_name_H-M   'P 1'
#
loop_
_entity.id
_entity.type
_entity.pdbx_description
1 polymer ?
#
loop_
_entity_poly.entity_id
_entity_poly.type
_entity_poly.pdbx_seq_one_letter_code
_entity_poly.pdbx_strand_id
1 'polypeptide(L)'
;MGKQITYQELLAAYNKLLMENEFLHKEVDRLQALLNSKDIPMTQPIMKQHLSLEEKVSVFRNLFKGREDVFARRWYSRTSGKSGYQPVCRNEWDRQSCDKKKYKCAECPNRLFKPLVYEDIYR
;
A
#
# COMPACT_ATOMS: atom_id res chain seq x y z
N MET A 1 -9.03 -6.75 -37.19
CA MET A 1 -9.82 -5.62 -37.75
C MET A 1 -10.38 -4.83 -36.57
N GLY A 2 -9.82 -3.66 -36.28
CA GLY A 2 -10.30 -2.82 -35.17
C GLY A 2 -11.66 -2.22 -35.51
N LYS A 3 -12.62 -2.27 -34.58
CA LYS A 3 -13.94 -1.66 -34.76
C LYS A 3 -13.75 -0.14 -34.90
N GLN A 4 -14.14 0.42 -36.04
CA GLN A 4 -14.04 1.86 -36.30
C GLN A 4 -15.17 2.56 -35.55
N ILE A 5 -14.83 3.26 -34.47
CA ILE A 5 -15.78 4.00 -33.63
C ILE A 5 -16.35 5.16 -34.46
N THR A 6 -17.67 5.27 -34.46
CA THR A 6 -18.37 6.36 -35.16
C THR A 6 -18.28 7.66 -34.35
N TYR A 7 -18.37 8.81 -35.03
CA TYR A 7 -18.39 10.12 -34.36
C TYR A 7 -19.53 10.23 -33.33
N GLN A 8 -20.69 9.65 -33.63
CA GLN A 8 -21.84 9.65 -32.74
C GLN A 8 -21.58 8.85 -31.46
N GLU A 9 -20.96 7.67 -31.56
CA GLU A 9 -20.54 6.88 -30.40
C GLU A 9 -19.50 7.62 -29.56
N LEU A 10 -18.54 8.31 -30.20
CA LEU A 10 -17.54 9.10 -29.50
C LEU A 10 -18.16 10.29 -28.76
N LEU A 11 -19.09 11.01 -29.41
CA LEU A 11 -19.78 12.14 -28.83
C LEU A 11 -20.67 11.71 -27.65
N ALA A 12 -21.35 10.58 -27.77
CA ALA A 12 -22.13 10.01 -26.67
C ALA A 12 -21.25 9.64 -25.47
N ALA A 13 -20.09 9.02 -25.71
CA ALA A 13 -19.14 8.69 -24.66
C ALA A 13 -18.57 9.96 -23.97
N TYR A 14 -18.24 10.99 -24.76
CA TYR A 14 -17.76 12.26 -24.23
C TYR A 14 -18.79 12.95 -23.33
N ASN A 15 -20.05 13.04 -23.79
CA ASN A 15 -21.12 13.64 -23.01
C ASN A 15 -21.40 12.87 -21.71
N LYS A 16 -21.35 11.53 -21.76
CA LYS A 16 -21.46 10.70 -20.56
C LYS A 16 -20.34 11.00 -19.56
N LEU A 17 -19.11 11.10 -20.05
CA LEU A 17 -17.94 11.39 -19.21
C LEU A 17 -18.00 12.80 -18.60
N LEU A 18 -18.51 13.79 -19.34
CA LEU A 18 -18.76 15.13 -18.83
C LEU A 18 -19.76 15.11 -17.67
N MET A 19 -20.90 14.42 -17.84
CA MET A 19 -21.91 14.29 -16.78
C MET A 19 -21.35 13.60 -15.53
N GLU A 20 -20.54 12.55 -15.70
CA GLU A 20 -19.89 11.85 -14.59
C GLU A 20 -18.89 12.76 -13.86
N ASN A 21 -18.07 13.53 -14.59
CA ASN A 21 -17.15 14.49 -13.99
C ASN A 21 -17.89 15.58 -13.20
N GLU A 22 -18.95 16.17 -13.75
CA GLU A 22 -19.75 17.16 -13.03
C GLU A 22 -20.35 16.60 -11.73
N PHE A 23 -20.81 15.35 -11.78
CA PHE A 23 -21.33 14.66 -10.60
C PHE A 23 -20.24 14.41 -9.55
N LEU A 24 -19.08 13.88 -9.97
CA LEU A 24 -17.94 13.62 -9.09
C LEU A 24 -17.42 14.89 -8.43
N HIS A 25 -17.33 16.00 -9.17
CA HIS A 25 -16.94 17.28 -8.61
C HIS A 25 -17.93 17.74 -7.52
N LYS A 26 -19.23 17.66 -7.77
CA LYS A 26 -20.25 18.00 -6.77
C LYS A 26 -20.16 17.13 -5.51
N GLU A 27 -19.91 15.83 -5.66
CA GLU A 27 -19.77 14.94 -4.50
C GLU A 27 -18.47 15.22 -3.73
N VAL A 28 -17.37 15.54 -4.42
CA VAL A 28 -16.13 15.99 -3.76
C VAL A 28 -16.38 17.26 -2.95
N ASP A 29 -17.03 18.27 -3.54
CA ASP A 29 -17.35 19.52 -2.84
C ASP A 29 -18.23 19.26 -1.61
N ARG A 30 -19.23 18.38 -1.75
CA ARG A 30 -20.10 17.94 -0.65
C ARG A 30 -19.31 17.25 0.46
N LEU A 31 -18.43 16.31 0.12
CA LEU A 31 -17.60 15.59 1.08
C LEU A 31 -16.62 16.52 1.79
N GLN A 32 -16.02 17.47 1.07
CA GLN A 32 -15.16 18.50 1.63
C GLN A 32 -15.93 19.41 2.60
N ALA A 33 -17.15 19.82 2.26
CA ALA A 33 -18.01 20.59 3.17
C ALA A 33 -18.39 19.79 4.44
N LEU A 34 -18.67 18.48 4.30
CA LEU A 34 -18.91 17.59 5.44
C LEU A 34 -17.66 17.40 6.32
N LEU A 35 -16.47 17.36 5.72
CA LEU A 35 -15.20 17.31 6.43
C LEU A 35 -14.89 18.62 7.17
N ASN A 36 -15.20 19.77 6.57
CA ASN A 36 -14.94 21.08 7.16
C ASN A 36 -15.96 21.45 8.25
N SER A 37 -17.21 20.98 8.15
CA SER A 37 -18.27 21.20 9.14
C SER A 37 -18.17 20.27 10.35
N LYS A 38 -17.53 19.12 10.19
CA LYS A 38 -16.94 18.42 11.32
C LYS A 38 -15.78 19.28 11.78
N ASP A 39 -16.03 20.14 12.77
CA ASP A 39 -15.00 20.69 13.64
C ASP A 39 -14.27 19.51 14.31
N ILE A 40 -13.45 18.79 13.54
CA ILE A 40 -12.26 18.17 14.09
C ILE A 40 -11.49 19.39 14.53
N PRO A 41 -11.35 19.65 15.84
CA PRO A 41 -10.53 20.76 16.25
C PRO A 41 -9.21 20.55 15.53
N MET A 42 -8.85 21.49 14.66
CA MET A 42 -7.49 21.70 14.23
C MET A 42 -6.77 22.24 15.47
N THR A 43 -6.76 21.44 16.54
CA THR A 43 -5.74 21.51 17.58
C THR A 43 -4.47 21.55 16.76
N GLN A 44 -3.82 22.72 16.77
CA GLN A 44 -2.38 22.80 16.52
C GLN A 44 -1.80 21.54 17.13
N PRO A 45 -1.02 20.74 16.38
CA PRO A 45 -0.61 19.44 16.87
C PRO A 45 -0.07 19.68 18.25
N ILE A 46 -0.80 19.21 19.27
CA ILE A 46 -0.28 19.20 20.63
C ILE A 46 0.90 18.30 20.45
N MET A 47 2.09 18.90 20.33
CA MET A 47 3.33 18.16 20.24
C MET A 47 3.40 17.45 21.58
N LYS A 48 2.87 16.22 21.60
CA LYS A 48 3.04 15.32 22.71
C LYS A 48 4.54 15.20 22.87
N GLN A 49 5.08 15.87 23.87
CA GLN A 49 6.50 15.84 24.19
C GLN A 49 6.97 14.40 24.42
N HIS A 50 6.03 13.55 24.87
CA HIS A 50 6.21 12.11 24.98
C HIS A 50 5.05 11.37 24.33
N LEU A 51 5.37 10.67 23.25
CA LEU A 51 4.52 9.62 22.68
C LEU A 51 4.77 8.32 23.44
N SER A 52 3.70 7.58 23.72
CA SER A 52 3.80 6.17 24.09
C SER A 52 4.48 5.36 22.98
N LEU A 53 4.94 4.15 23.31
CA LEU A 53 5.53 3.25 22.31
C LEU A 53 4.57 3.01 21.14
N GLU A 54 3.30 2.71 21.44
CA GLU A 54 2.27 2.45 20.42
C GLU A 54 2.07 3.66 19.50
N GLU A 55 2.05 4.87 20.06
CA GLU A 55 1.94 6.10 19.29
C GLU A 55 3.17 6.35 18.43
N LYS A 56 4.38 6.05 18.91
CA LYS A 56 5.61 6.14 18.11
C LYS A 56 5.57 5.17 16.92
N VAL A 57 5.18 3.92 17.15
CA VAL A 57 5.04 2.91 16.09
C VAL A 57 3.97 3.34 15.09
N SER A 58 2.83 3.84 15.56
CA SER A 58 1.74 4.34 14.71
C SER A 58 2.18 5.53 13.85
N VAL A 59 2.88 6.52 14.43
CA VAL A 59 3.43 7.66 13.68
C VAL A 59 4.43 7.17 12.62
N PHE A 60 5.36 6.28 12.99
CA PHE A 60 6.32 5.71 12.05
C PHE A 60 5.62 4.98 10.90
N ARG A 61 4.64 4.13 11.19
CA ARG A 61 3.86 3.40 10.18
C ARG A 61 3.15 4.35 9.21
N ASN A 62 2.53 5.41 9.72
CA ASN A 62 1.77 6.34 8.88
C ASN A 62 2.66 7.19 7.97
N LEU A 63 3.84 7.59 8.46
CA LEU A 63 4.79 8.39 7.69
C LEU A 63 5.62 7.55 6.71
N PHE A 64 6.01 6.34 7.11
CA PHE A 64 6.85 5.44 6.33
C PHE A 64 6.07 4.21 5.87
N LYS A 65 4.88 4.43 5.29
CA LYS A 65 4.07 3.36 4.70
C LYS A 65 4.51 3.05 3.28
N GLY A 66 4.75 1.77 3.02
CA GLY A 66 4.88 1.21 1.68
C GLY A 66 3.67 0.34 1.35
N ARG A 67 3.89 -0.69 0.54
CA ARG A 67 2.92 -1.78 0.39
C ARG A 67 2.76 -2.52 1.72
N GLU A 68 1.52 -2.79 2.11
CA GLU A 68 1.20 -3.55 3.33
C GLU A 68 1.06 -5.06 3.08
N ASP A 69 0.88 -5.47 1.82
CA ASP A 69 0.72 -6.86 1.42
C ASP A 69 2.07 -7.60 1.23
N VAL A 70 3.18 -6.86 1.22
CA VAL A 70 4.54 -7.41 1.13
C VAL A 70 5.54 -6.49 1.81
N PHE A 71 6.49 -7.08 2.53
CA PHE A 71 7.65 -6.38 3.08
C PHE A 71 8.90 -7.27 2.98
N ALA A 72 10.08 -6.67 3.13
CA ALA A 72 11.34 -7.37 3.05
C ALA A 72 12.07 -7.39 4.39
N ARG A 73 12.70 -8.52 4.70
CA ARG A 73 13.59 -8.67 5.85
C ARG A 73 15.03 -8.54 5.39
N ARG A 74 15.83 -7.77 6.13
CA ARG A 74 17.29 -7.74 5.93
C ARG A 74 17.89 -9.06 6.39
N TRP A 75 18.72 -9.67 5.55
CA TRP A 75 19.52 -10.83 5.92
C TRP A 75 21.00 -10.49 5.83
N TYR A 76 21.79 -11.22 6.62
CA TYR A 76 23.24 -11.11 6.65
C TYR A 76 23.85 -12.49 6.82
N SER A 77 24.84 -12.81 5.99
CA SER A 77 25.64 -14.04 6.10
C SER A 77 26.95 -13.74 6.80
N ARG A 78 27.14 -14.32 7.99
CA ARG A 78 28.40 -14.20 8.72
C ARG A 78 29.58 -14.83 7.98
N THR A 79 29.33 -15.92 7.24
CA THR A 79 30.37 -16.69 6.55
C THR A 79 30.87 -15.99 5.30
N SER A 80 29.97 -15.40 4.50
CA SER A 80 30.34 -14.75 3.23
C SER A 80 30.43 -13.22 3.32
N GLY A 81 30.06 -12.63 4.47
CA GLY A 81 29.98 -11.18 4.66
C GLY A 81 28.88 -10.48 3.86
N LYS A 82 28.10 -11.22 3.06
CA LYS A 82 27.06 -10.67 2.17
C LYS A 82 25.82 -10.29 2.97
N SER A 83 25.12 -9.26 2.50
CA SER A 83 23.83 -8.83 3.05
C SER A 83 22.87 -8.46 1.93
N GLY A 84 21.57 -8.43 2.25
CA GLY A 84 20.55 -8.00 1.31
C GLY A 84 19.18 -7.94 1.94
N TYR A 85 18.18 -7.63 1.13
CA TYR A 85 16.77 -7.67 1.52
C TYR A 85 16.07 -8.78 0.73
N GLN A 86 15.21 -9.53 1.42
CA GLN A 86 14.41 -10.58 0.80
C GLN A 86 12.94 -10.42 1.23
N PRO A 87 11.97 -10.50 0.30
CA PRO A 87 10.56 -10.52 0.67
C PRO A 87 10.26 -11.62 1.68
N VAL A 88 9.42 -11.31 2.66
CA VAL A 88 8.94 -12.29 3.64
C VAL A 88 7.79 -13.09 3.04
N CYS A 89 7.92 -14.42 3.10
CA CYS A 89 6.98 -15.36 2.50
C CYS A 89 6.50 -16.35 3.56
N ARG A 90 5.20 -16.62 3.61
CA ARG A 90 4.59 -17.61 4.52
C ARG A 90 5.04 -19.03 4.19
N ASN A 91 5.33 -19.30 2.92
CA ASN A 91 5.81 -20.60 2.45
C ASN A 91 7.32 -20.77 2.63
N GLU A 92 8.04 -19.77 3.13
CA GLU A 92 9.49 -19.86 3.26
C GLU A 92 9.90 -21.08 4.10
N TRP A 93 10.78 -21.92 3.55
CA TRP A 93 11.25 -23.19 4.12
C TRP A 93 10.27 -24.37 4.13
N ASP A 94 9.05 -24.20 3.64
CA ASP A 94 8.17 -25.35 3.36
C ASP A 94 8.73 -26.17 2.19
N ARG A 95 9.04 -27.43 2.46
CA ARG A 95 9.68 -28.34 1.50
C ARG A 95 8.79 -28.66 0.30
N GLN A 96 7.46 -28.55 0.45
CA GLN A 96 6.52 -28.87 -0.63
C GLN A 96 6.33 -27.68 -1.59
N SER A 97 6.29 -26.45 -1.07
CA SER A 97 5.98 -25.26 -1.88
C SER A 97 7.19 -24.37 -2.19
N CYS A 98 8.25 -24.36 -1.38
CA CYS A 98 9.38 -23.44 -1.51
C CYS A 98 10.64 -24.12 -2.06
N ASP A 99 10.88 -23.95 -3.36
CA ASP A 99 12.14 -24.33 -3.99
C ASP A 99 13.13 -23.15 -3.99
N LYS A 100 13.69 -22.87 -2.81
CA LYS A 100 14.63 -21.76 -2.60
C LYS A 100 15.99 -21.99 -3.28
N LYS A 101 16.31 -23.23 -3.68
CA LYS A 101 17.52 -23.55 -4.43
C LYS A 101 17.40 -23.10 -5.88
N LYS A 102 16.21 -23.25 -6.46
CA LYS A 102 15.93 -22.91 -7.86
C LYS A 102 15.49 -21.46 -8.07
N TYR A 103 14.68 -20.90 -7.17
CA TYR A 103 14.08 -19.58 -7.35
C TYR A 103 14.46 -18.60 -6.24
N LYS A 104 14.75 -17.35 -6.62
CA LYS A 104 14.78 -16.23 -5.67
C LYS A 104 13.36 -15.94 -5.20
N CYS A 105 13.20 -15.52 -3.95
CA CYS A 105 11.86 -15.27 -3.37
C CYS A 105 11.05 -14.21 -4.12
N ALA A 106 11.70 -13.22 -4.75
CA ALA A 106 11.03 -12.21 -5.56
C ALA A 106 10.43 -12.77 -6.87
N GLU A 107 10.98 -13.86 -7.39
CA GLU A 107 10.62 -14.48 -8.68
C GLU A 107 9.88 -15.82 -8.50
N CYS A 108 9.70 -16.26 -7.25
CA CYS A 108 9.15 -17.57 -6.95
C CYS A 108 7.68 -17.68 -7.42
N PRO A 109 7.30 -18.74 -8.17
CA PRO A 109 5.92 -18.93 -8.63
C PRO A 109 4.96 -19.30 -7.49
N ASN A 110 5.46 -19.96 -6.44
CA ASN A 110 4.68 -20.38 -5.27
C ASN A 110 4.79 -19.40 -4.09
N ARG A 111 5.14 -18.13 -4.36
CA ARG A 111 5.30 -17.12 -3.31
C ARG A 111 3.95 -16.80 -2.69
N LEU A 112 3.91 -16.78 -1.36
CA LEU A 112 2.79 -16.33 -0.57
C LEU A 112 3.30 -15.24 0.39
N PHE A 113 3.31 -13.99 -0.08
CA PHE A 113 3.85 -12.88 0.70
C PHE A 113 3.08 -12.69 2.01
N LYS A 114 3.81 -12.43 3.08
CA LYS A 114 3.23 -12.11 4.38
C LYS A 114 2.87 -10.62 4.39
N PRO A 115 1.61 -10.25 4.71
CA PRO A 115 1.28 -8.86 5.02
C PRO A 115 2.08 -8.36 6.22
N LEU A 116 2.42 -7.07 6.22
CA LEU A 116 3.14 -6.41 7.30
C LEU A 116 2.21 -6.23 8.51
N VAL A 117 2.57 -6.84 9.64
CA VAL A 117 1.84 -6.71 10.92
C VAL A 117 2.68 -5.99 11.97
N TYR A 118 2.07 -5.64 13.10
CA TYR A 118 2.71 -4.84 14.15
C TYR A 118 4.02 -5.49 14.63
N GLU A 119 4.01 -6.81 14.82
CA GLU A 119 5.13 -7.59 15.33
C GLU A 119 6.33 -7.65 14.37
N ASP A 120 6.13 -7.30 13.09
CA ASP A 120 7.23 -7.18 12.12
C ASP A 120 7.93 -5.82 12.19
N ILE A 121 7.30 -4.82 12.81
CA ILE A 121 7.79 -3.44 12.92
C ILE A 121 8.43 -3.22 14.28
N TYR A 122 7.78 -3.70 15.33
CA TYR A 122 8.25 -3.61 16.69
C TYR A 122 8.11 -4.97 17.38
N ARG A 123 9.23 -5.46 17.94
CA ARG A 123 9.34 -6.77 18.59
C ARG A 123 9.91 -6.61 19.98
#